data_AF-F8IHW1-F1
#
_entry.id   AF-F8IHW1-F1
#
_cell.length_a   1.000
_cell.length_b   1.000
_cell.length_c   1.000
_cell.angle_alpha   90.00
_cell.angle_beta   90.00
_cell.angle_gamma   90.00
#
_symmetry.space_group_name_H-M   'P 1'
#
loop_
_entity.id
_entity.type
_entity.pdbx_description
1 polymer ?
#
loop_
_entity_poly.entity_id
_entity_poly.type
_entity_poly.pdbx_seq_one_letter_code
_entity_poly.pdbx_strand_id
1 'polypeptide(L)'
;MLAQCDLVVDVGGGPYDHHSVQKVHRPNGIPYASAGLIWRDFGDRFLESLGVEREEDRALISSNIDDKLFQAIDAIDNGIDLERDMRIKGISELVSSFNPPWNSQEDENRAFERALDFATQILMNYANHEISRIQATEIVKAAYAARKEPALLVLPTCCPWTETLLEMDPAGEVLYVAFPDKTGQYRLQVVPKGPGTFEARKPLPHEWAGKEGEELVSICGVEDAVFCHPARFIAGAETLDGILQMAEEALAAEPSNP
;
A
#
# COMPACT_ATOMS: atom_id res chain seq x y z
N MET A 1 -26.10 13.04 31.54
CA MET A 1 -24.66 12.70 31.57
C MET A 1 -24.08 12.64 30.16
N LEU A 2 -24.73 12.02 29.17
CA LEU A 2 -24.31 12.10 27.75
C LEU A 2 -24.42 13.51 27.12
N ALA A 3 -25.40 14.32 27.54
CA ALA A 3 -25.62 15.67 27.02
C ALA A 3 -24.48 16.69 27.30
N GLN A 4 -23.45 16.29 28.04
CA GLN A 4 -22.27 17.13 28.34
C GLN A 4 -21.01 16.67 27.58
N CYS A 5 -21.08 15.54 26.85
CA CYS A 5 -19.95 15.02 26.09
C CYS A 5 -19.82 15.75 24.75
N ASP A 6 -18.59 15.99 24.31
CA ASP A 6 -18.32 16.58 22.98
C ASP A 6 -18.68 15.62 21.84
N LEU A 7 -18.50 14.32 22.08
CA LEU A 7 -18.84 13.24 21.15
C LEU A 7 -19.54 12.09 21.89
N VAL A 8 -20.55 11.52 21.25
CA VAL A 8 -21.24 10.30 21.68
C VAL A 8 -21.17 9.32 20.51
N VAL A 9 -20.51 8.19 20.74
CA VAL A 9 -20.21 7.15 19.74
C VAL A 9 -20.84 5.83 20.15
N ASP A 10 -21.09 4.97 19.15
CA ASP A 10 -21.55 3.60 19.32
C ASP A 10 -22.98 3.45 19.81
N VAL A 11 -23.25 3.79 21.06
CA VAL A 11 -24.59 3.72 21.68
C VAL A 11 -24.94 5.03 22.38
N GLY A 12 -26.22 5.39 22.34
CA GLY A 12 -26.76 6.53 23.09
C GLY A 12 -27.51 7.56 22.26
N GLY A 13 -27.79 7.27 20.99
CA GLY A 13 -28.61 8.10 20.10
C GLY A 13 -27.91 9.34 19.56
N GLY A 14 -26.57 9.35 19.54
CA GLY A 14 -25.74 10.41 18.95
C GLY A 14 -25.54 10.26 17.43
N PRO A 15 -24.90 11.24 16.77
CA PRO A 15 -24.65 11.21 15.32
C PRO A 15 -23.70 10.08 14.86
N TYR A 16 -22.98 9.45 15.82
CA TYR A 16 -22.05 8.33 15.59
C TYR A 16 -22.57 7.01 16.18
N ASP A 17 -23.86 6.92 16.48
CA ASP A 17 -24.55 5.68 16.87
C ASP A 17 -25.07 4.97 15.60
N HIS A 18 -24.74 3.69 15.45
CA HIS A 18 -25.13 2.87 14.30
C HIS A 18 -26.19 1.79 14.63
N HIS A 19 -26.67 1.74 15.86
CA HIS A 19 -27.64 0.74 16.35
C HIS A 19 -29.09 1.02 15.91
N SER A 20 -29.33 2.07 15.13
CA SER A 20 -30.64 2.36 14.55
C SER A 20 -30.97 1.43 13.37
N VAL A 21 -32.27 1.15 13.18
CA VAL A 21 -32.77 0.39 12.01
C VAL A 21 -32.49 1.12 10.70
N GLN A 22 -32.52 2.45 10.73
CA GLN A 22 -32.14 3.29 9.60
C GLN A 22 -30.64 3.55 9.65
N LYS A 23 -29.87 2.79 8.85
CA LYS A 23 -28.41 2.94 8.74
C LYS A 23 -28.04 3.82 7.54
N VAL A 24 -26.97 4.59 7.69
CA VAL A 24 -26.33 5.28 6.56
C VAL A 24 -25.47 4.26 5.82
N HIS A 25 -25.54 4.25 4.49
CA HIS A 25 -24.80 3.30 3.65
C HIS A 25 -23.89 4.02 2.67
N ARG A 26 -22.76 3.39 2.35
CA ARG A 26 -21.88 3.76 1.24
C ARG A 26 -22.52 3.35 -0.09
N PRO A 27 -22.05 3.87 -1.25
CA PRO A 27 -22.55 3.49 -2.57
C PRO A 27 -22.46 1.99 -2.88
N ASN A 28 -21.47 1.29 -2.31
CA ASN A 28 -21.30 -0.16 -2.46
C ASN A 28 -22.20 -0.99 -1.52
N GLY A 29 -23.07 -0.34 -0.74
CA GLY A 29 -24.01 -1.01 0.15
C GLY A 29 -23.46 -1.38 1.53
N ILE A 30 -22.18 -1.11 1.83
CA ILE A 30 -21.65 -1.33 3.18
C ILE A 30 -22.22 -0.25 4.12
N PRO A 31 -22.92 -0.63 5.21
CA PRO A 31 -23.40 0.31 6.21
C PRO A 31 -22.23 0.93 6.96
N TYR A 32 -22.37 2.18 7.37
CA TYR A 32 -21.42 2.79 8.30
C TYR A 32 -21.62 2.23 9.72
N ALA A 33 -20.52 2.06 10.45
CA ALA A 33 -20.51 1.92 11.90
C ALA A 33 -19.83 3.15 12.53
N SER A 34 -19.69 3.16 13.85
CA SER A 34 -19.13 4.28 14.61
C SER A 34 -17.78 4.75 14.07
N ALA A 35 -16.88 3.81 13.76
CA ALA A 35 -15.55 4.09 13.24
C ALA A 35 -15.59 4.81 11.88
N GLY A 36 -16.34 4.28 10.91
CA GLY A 36 -16.49 4.94 9.61
C GLY A 36 -17.28 6.25 9.64
N LEU A 37 -18.25 6.41 10.55
CA LEU A 37 -18.96 7.70 10.72
C LEU A 37 -18.00 8.78 11.24
N ILE A 38 -17.14 8.44 12.21
CA ILE A 38 -16.09 9.35 12.69
C ILE A 38 -15.10 9.65 11.56
N TRP A 39 -14.65 8.65 10.81
CA TRP A 39 -13.76 8.86 9.68
C TRP A 39 -14.37 9.77 8.60
N ARG A 40 -15.64 9.57 8.27
CA ARG A 40 -16.37 10.41 7.30
C ARG A 40 -16.36 11.89 7.69
N ASP A 41 -16.56 12.19 8.97
CA ASP A 41 -16.73 13.58 9.44
C ASP A 41 -15.40 14.24 9.85
N PHE A 42 -14.41 13.47 10.30
CA PHE A 42 -13.14 13.99 10.83
C PHE A 42 -11.90 13.58 10.05
N GLY A 43 -11.99 12.64 9.10
CA GLY A 43 -10.85 12.13 8.34
C GLY A 43 -10.16 13.23 7.52
N ASP A 44 -10.92 14.15 6.93
CA ASP A 44 -10.36 15.30 6.20
C ASP A 44 -9.51 16.19 7.13
N ARG A 45 -10.06 16.58 8.29
CA ARG A 45 -9.34 17.37 9.31
C ARG A 45 -8.11 16.65 9.86
N PHE A 46 -8.20 15.34 10.02
CA PHE A 46 -7.06 14.51 10.42
C PHE A 46 -5.95 14.56 9.36
N LEU A 47 -6.26 14.38 8.08
CA LEU A 47 -5.28 14.46 7.00
C LEU A 47 -4.70 15.88 6.84
N GLU A 48 -5.51 16.92 7.04
CA GLU A 48 -5.04 18.31 7.11
C GLU A 48 -4.01 18.48 8.23
N SER A 49 -4.27 17.91 9.42
CA SER A 49 -3.33 17.95 10.55
C SER A 49 -2.01 17.21 10.29
N LEU A 50 -1.98 16.29 9.31
CA LEU A 50 -0.78 15.60 8.86
C LEU A 50 -0.05 16.35 7.72
N GLY A 51 -0.52 17.55 7.34
CA GLY A 51 0.13 18.39 6.33
C GLY A 51 -0.33 18.13 4.89
N VAL A 52 -1.47 17.46 4.67
CA VAL A 52 -2.06 17.31 3.33
C VAL A 52 -2.90 18.54 3.01
N GLU A 53 -2.30 19.54 2.35
CA GLU A 53 -2.93 20.85 2.14
C GLU A 53 -3.99 20.86 1.03
N ARG A 54 -3.80 20.07 -0.04
CA ARG A 54 -4.71 20.02 -1.18
C ARG A 54 -5.95 19.20 -0.86
N GLU A 55 -7.13 19.79 -1.04
CA GLU A 55 -8.42 19.14 -0.82
C GLU A 55 -8.61 17.89 -1.69
N GLU A 56 -8.21 17.95 -2.96
CA GLU A 56 -8.26 16.80 -3.89
C GLU A 56 -7.43 15.61 -3.38
N ASP A 57 -6.22 15.90 -2.87
CA ASP A 57 -5.33 14.87 -2.32
C ASP A 57 -5.93 14.28 -1.02
N ARG A 58 -6.50 15.13 -0.14
CA ARG A 58 -7.20 14.66 1.06
C ARG A 58 -8.42 13.80 0.72
N ALA A 59 -9.23 14.20 -0.24
CA ALA A 59 -10.41 13.43 -0.66
C ALA A 59 -10.01 12.05 -1.18
N LEU A 60 -8.96 11.98 -2.02
CA LEU A 60 -8.45 10.73 -2.56
C LEU A 60 -7.85 9.83 -1.46
N ILE A 61 -7.01 10.37 -0.59
CA ILE A 61 -6.43 9.63 0.54
C ILE A 61 -7.53 9.14 1.49
N SER A 62 -8.49 10.00 1.82
CA SER A 62 -9.60 9.67 2.71
C SER A 62 -10.45 8.53 2.16
N SER A 63 -10.78 8.57 0.86
CA SER A 63 -11.51 7.51 0.18
C SER A 63 -10.74 6.19 0.18
N ASN A 64 -9.41 6.22 -0.03
CA ASN A 64 -8.59 5.02 -0.02
C ASN A 64 -8.48 4.39 1.37
N ILE A 65 -8.35 5.21 2.42
CA ILE A 65 -8.31 4.70 3.79
C ILE A 65 -9.69 4.16 4.19
N ASP A 66 -10.79 4.80 3.77
CA ASP A 66 -12.14 4.29 4.00
C ASP A 66 -12.31 2.89 3.39
N ASP A 67 -11.92 2.72 2.12
CA ASP A 67 -11.97 1.44 1.40
C ASP A 67 -11.06 0.37 2.01
N LYS A 68 -9.80 0.69 2.25
CA LYS A 68 -8.77 -0.28 2.68
C LYS A 68 -8.80 -0.60 4.19
N LEU A 69 -9.50 0.19 5.01
CA LEU A 69 -9.51 0.03 6.48
C LEU A 69 -10.93 0.06 7.07
N PHE A 70 -11.66 1.16 6.92
CA PHE A 70 -12.91 1.37 7.69
C PHE A 70 -14.08 0.52 7.21
N GLN A 71 -14.20 0.27 5.90
CA GLN A 71 -15.32 -0.50 5.36
C GLN A 71 -15.39 -1.93 5.89
N ALA A 72 -14.24 -2.60 6.03
CA ALA A 72 -14.20 -3.94 6.60
C ALA A 72 -14.55 -3.94 8.10
N ILE A 73 -14.08 -2.94 8.85
CA ILE A 73 -14.42 -2.75 10.26
C ILE A 73 -15.92 -2.55 10.42
N ASP A 74 -16.48 -1.60 9.66
CA ASP A 74 -17.89 -1.24 9.72
C ASP A 74 -18.79 -2.41 9.30
N ALA A 75 -18.40 -3.19 8.28
CA ALA A 75 -19.16 -4.36 7.85
C ALA A 75 -19.28 -5.38 8.99
N ILE A 76 -18.15 -5.74 9.61
CA ILE A 76 -18.10 -6.70 10.72
C ILE A 76 -18.91 -6.19 11.92
N ASP A 77 -18.77 -4.91 12.27
CA ASP A 77 -19.47 -4.30 13.41
C ASP A 77 -20.99 -4.20 13.16
N ASN A 78 -21.40 -4.10 11.90
CA ASN A 78 -22.81 -4.17 11.50
C ASN A 78 -23.34 -5.61 11.33
N GLY A 79 -22.55 -6.64 11.67
CA GLY A 79 -22.93 -8.05 11.58
C GLY A 79 -22.94 -8.60 10.15
N ILE A 80 -22.17 -8.01 9.24
CA ILE A 80 -21.99 -8.50 7.88
C ILE A 80 -20.72 -9.37 7.83
N ASP A 81 -20.90 -10.63 7.46
CA ASP A 81 -19.78 -11.56 7.27
C ASP A 81 -19.00 -11.23 5.98
N LEU A 82 -17.68 -11.12 6.12
CA LEU A 82 -16.75 -11.00 4.99
C LEU A 82 -16.13 -12.37 4.72
N GLU A 83 -16.09 -12.79 3.45
CA GLU A 83 -15.48 -14.06 3.06
C GLU A 83 -13.97 -14.04 3.31
N ARG A 84 -13.52 -14.83 4.30
CA ARG A 84 -12.09 -15.00 4.63
C ARG A 84 -11.86 -16.32 5.37
N ASP A 85 -10.61 -16.75 5.41
CA ASP A 85 -10.19 -17.82 6.31
C ASP A 85 -10.23 -17.33 7.77
N MET A 86 -11.09 -17.94 8.60
CA MET A 86 -11.29 -17.56 10.00
C MET A 86 -10.06 -17.72 10.90
N ARG A 87 -9.03 -18.42 10.43
CA ARG A 87 -7.72 -18.51 11.09
C ARG A 87 -6.93 -17.21 10.96
N ILE A 88 -7.22 -16.41 9.94
CA ILE A 88 -6.63 -15.08 9.71
C ILE A 88 -7.45 -14.07 10.49
N LYS A 89 -6.87 -13.49 11.55
CA LYS A 89 -7.53 -12.47 12.37
C LYS A 89 -7.36 -11.09 11.73
N GLY A 90 -8.48 -10.36 11.61
CA GLY A 90 -8.50 -8.99 11.15
C GLY A 90 -8.35 -8.00 12.31
N ILE A 91 -8.34 -6.71 11.98
CA ILE A 91 -8.12 -5.66 12.97
C ILE A 91 -9.17 -5.67 14.08
N SER A 92 -10.45 -5.91 13.78
CA SER A 92 -11.52 -5.96 14.79
C SER A 92 -11.26 -7.07 15.82
N GLU A 93 -10.81 -8.25 15.39
CA GLU A 93 -10.45 -9.33 16.32
C GLU A 93 -9.21 -9.01 17.14
N LEU A 94 -8.20 -8.39 16.51
CA LEU A 94 -6.96 -8.02 17.19
C LEU A 94 -7.21 -6.93 18.24
N VAL A 95 -8.03 -5.92 17.93
CA VAL A 95 -8.45 -4.89 18.88
C VAL A 95 -9.28 -5.51 20.01
N SER A 96 -10.24 -6.40 19.68
CA SER A 96 -11.03 -7.10 20.69
C SER A 96 -10.19 -7.96 21.63
N SER A 97 -9.04 -8.47 21.18
CA SER A 97 -8.13 -9.27 22.00
C SER A 97 -7.48 -8.50 23.16
N PHE A 98 -7.58 -7.18 23.18
CA PHE A 98 -7.17 -6.37 24.32
C PHE A 98 -8.18 -6.37 25.46
N ASN A 99 -9.46 -6.72 25.21
CA ASN A 99 -10.45 -6.79 26.27
C ASN A 99 -10.03 -7.80 27.35
N PRO A 100 -10.09 -7.43 28.65
CA PRO A 100 -9.78 -8.36 29.71
C PRO A 100 -10.65 -9.62 29.61
N PRO A 101 -10.07 -10.83 29.73
CA PRO A 101 -10.89 -12.03 29.78
C PRO A 101 -11.77 -12.01 31.04
N TRP A 102 -12.91 -12.69 31.01
CA TRP A 102 -13.92 -12.68 32.08
C TRP A 102 -13.38 -13.05 33.47
N ASN A 103 -12.27 -13.77 33.53
CA ASN A 103 -11.60 -14.22 34.75
C ASN A 103 -10.38 -13.36 35.13
N SER A 104 -10.22 -12.18 34.52
CA SER A 104 -9.18 -11.20 34.85
C SER A 104 -9.67 -10.16 35.85
N GLN A 105 -8.73 -9.50 36.51
CA GLN A 105 -8.94 -8.30 37.32
C GLN A 105 -8.25 -7.08 36.68
N GLU A 106 -7.83 -7.19 35.42
CA GLU A 106 -7.27 -6.07 34.67
C GLU A 106 -8.30 -4.96 34.51
N ASP A 107 -7.85 -3.71 34.66
CA ASP A 107 -8.66 -2.52 34.46
C ASP A 107 -9.00 -2.36 32.98
N GLU A 108 -10.29 -2.30 32.66
CA GLU A 108 -10.81 -2.10 31.30
C GLU A 108 -10.29 -0.82 30.65
N ASN A 109 -10.08 0.26 31.42
CA ASN A 109 -9.55 1.52 30.88
C ASN A 109 -8.10 1.34 30.45
N ARG A 110 -7.30 0.60 31.22
CA ARG A 110 -5.91 0.31 30.87
C ARG A 110 -5.82 -0.60 29.64
N ALA A 111 -6.73 -1.58 29.53
CA ALA A 111 -6.86 -2.40 28.34
C ALA A 111 -7.25 -1.55 27.11
N PHE A 112 -8.21 -0.63 27.28
CA PHE A 112 -8.64 0.30 26.24
C PHE A 112 -7.50 1.22 25.77
N GLU A 113 -6.70 1.80 26.69
CA GLU A 113 -5.53 2.63 26.33
C GLU A 113 -4.55 1.86 25.43
N ARG A 114 -4.27 0.59 25.75
CA ARG A 114 -3.41 -0.27 24.92
C ARG A 114 -4.02 -0.55 23.55
N ALA A 115 -5.32 -0.77 23.49
CA ALA A 115 -6.05 -0.96 22.22
C ALA A 115 -6.03 0.32 21.37
N LEU A 116 -6.17 1.49 22.01
CA LEU A 116 -6.11 2.80 21.38
C LEU A 116 -4.72 3.07 20.78
N ASP A 117 -3.64 2.79 21.53
CA ASP A 117 -2.27 2.93 21.03
C ASP A 117 -2.02 2.04 19.80
N PHE A 118 -2.54 0.81 19.82
CA PHE A 118 -2.45 -0.13 18.71
C PHE A 118 -3.23 0.37 17.47
N ALA A 119 -4.49 0.75 17.65
CA ALA A 119 -5.32 1.27 16.56
C ALA A 119 -4.76 2.57 15.97
N THR A 120 -4.20 3.44 16.81
CA THR A 120 -3.57 4.70 16.40
C THR A 120 -2.37 4.45 15.49
N GLN A 121 -1.48 3.52 15.84
CA GLN A 121 -0.34 3.16 15.00
C GLN A 121 -0.79 2.62 13.63
N ILE A 122 -1.85 1.82 13.59
CA ILE A 122 -2.39 1.31 12.33
C ILE A 122 -2.91 2.45 11.47
N LEU A 123 -3.80 3.30 12.01
CA LEU A 123 -4.35 4.42 11.25
C LEU A 123 -3.26 5.37 10.73
N MET A 124 -2.26 5.69 11.58
CA MET A 124 -1.11 6.51 11.18
C MET A 124 -0.30 5.87 10.06
N ASN A 125 -0.08 4.55 10.09
CA ASN A 125 0.61 3.84 9.03
C ASN A 125 -0.15 3.88 7.70
N TYR A 126 -1.47 3.67 7.72
CA TYR A 126 -2.32 3.80 6.54
C TYR A 126 -2.26 5.23 5.96
N ALA A 127 -2.38 6.24 6.82
CA ALA A 127 -2.27 7.63 6.41
C ALA A 127 -0.90 7.96 5.80
N ASN A 128 0.18 7.62 6.49
CA ASN A 128 1.55 7.88 6.01
C ASN A 128 1.83 7.18 4.67
N HIS A 129 1.36 5.94 4.48
CA HIS A 129 1.54 5.22 3.22
C HIS A 129 0.74 5.86 2.08
N GLU A 130 -0.52 6.24 2.29
CA GLU A 130 -1.31 6.89 1.26
C GLU A 130 -0.78 8.29 0.92
N ILE A 131 -0.35 9.07 1.92
CA ILE A 131 0.33 10.37 1.70
C ILE A 131 1.58 10.18 0.85
N SER A 132 2.44 9.24 1.22
CA SER A 132 3.67 8.92 0.48
C SER A 132 3.38 8.50 -0.97
N ARG A 133 2.32 7.71 -1.18
CA ARG A 133 1.88 7.27 -2.52
C ARG A 133 1.40 8.44 -3.38
N ILE A 134 0.61 9.36 -2.83
CA ILE A 134 0.17 10.56 -3.55
C ILE A 134 1.35 11.46 -3.90
N GLN A 135 2.28 11.67 -2.97
CA GLN A 135 3.49 12.45 -3.23
C GLN A 135 4.36 11.82 -4.35
N ALA A 136 4.41 10.50 -4.43
CA ALA A 136 5.13 9.78 -5.47
C ALA A 136 4.46 9.83 -6.85
N THR A 137 3.15 10.08 -6.90
CA THR A 137 2.36 10.01 -8.14
C THR A 137 2.89 10.95 -9.23
N GLU A 138 3.26 12.19 -8.87
CA GLU A 138 3.80 13.15 -9.83
C GLU A 138 5.20 12.78 -10.32
N ILE A 139 6.03 12.15 -9.46
CA ILE A 139 7.35 11.63 -9.86
C ILE A 139 7.18 10.55 -10.92
N VAL A 140 6.27 9.60 -10.70
CA VAL A 140 5.98 8.50 -11.62
C VAL A 140 5.42 9.04 -12.93
N LYS A 141 4.45 9.97 -12.88
CA LYS A 141 3.87 10.59 -14.08
C LYS A 141 4.91 11.33 -14.91
N ALA A 142 5.75 12.14 -14.26
CA ALA A 142 6.79 12.90 -14.94
C ALA A 142 7.81 11.96 -15.59
N ALA A 143 8.26 10.93 -14.87
CA ALA A 143 9.15 9.91 -15.42
C ALA A 143 8.49 9.14 -16.56
N TYR A 144 7.19 8.83 -16.46
CA TYR A 144 6.42 8.13 -17.48
C TYR A 144 6.39 8.91 -18.80
N ALA A 145 6.08 10.21 -18.72
CA ALA A 145 6.02 11.09 -19.88
C ALA A 145 7.40 11.37 -20.50
N ALA A 146 8.48 11.34 -19.70
CA ALA A 146 9.84 11.65 -20.14
C ALA A 146 10.63 10.42 -20.65
N ARG A 147 10.05 9.22 -20.64
CA ARG A 147 10.73 8.01 -21.08
C ARG A 147 11.22 8.10 -22.52
N LYS A 148 12.42 7.56 -22.75
CA LYS A 148 13.00 7.39 -24.10
C LYS A 148 12.69 6.01 -24.68
N GLU A 149 12.70 5.00 -23.83
CA GLU A 149 12.32 3.62 -24.15
C GLU A 149 10.93 3.35 -23.56
N PRO A 150 9.88 3.14 -24.37
CA PRO A 150 8.53 2.86 -23.88
C PRO A 150 8.47 1.75 -22.83
N ALA A 151 9.30 0.70 -22.97
CA ALA A 151 9.31 -0.46 -22.09
C ALA A 151 10.09 -0.29 -20.77
N LEU A 152 10.76 0.85 -20.54
CA LEU A 152 11.61 1.08 -19.36
C LEU A 152 11.30 2.42 -18.68
N LEU A 153 10.78 2.37 -17.46
CA LEU A 153 10.60 3.55 -16.62
C LEU A 153 11.84 3.78 -15.75
N VAL A 154 12.43 4.97 -15.80
CA VAL A 154 13.56 5.34 -14.93
C VAL A 154 13.09 6.38 -13.93
N LEU A 155 13.07 6.04 -12.65
CA LEU A 155 12.70 6.94 -11.56
C LEU A 155 13.95 7.61 -10.97
N PRO A 156 13.89 8.91 -10.65
CA PRO A 156 15.01 9.63 -10.07
C PRO A 156 15.26 9.28 -8.60
N THR A 157 14.31 8.63 -7.92
CA THR A 157 14.38 8.23 -6.51
C THR A 157 13.59 6.94 -6.29
N CYS A 158 13.92 6.18 -5.24
CA CYS A 158 13.04 5.13 -4.75
C CYS A 158 11.75 5.73 -4.20
N CYS A 159 10.61 5.40 -4.80
CA CYS A 159 9.28 5.78 -4.34
C CYS A 159 8.26 4.69 -4.68
N PRO A 160 7.08 4.66 -4.04
CA PRO A 160 5.98 3.81 -4.48
C PRO A 160 5.60 4.15 -5.92
N TRP A 161 5.59 3.16 -6.81
CA TRP A 161 5.32 3.39 -8.24
C TRP A 161 4.27 2.45 -8.85
N THR A 162 4.05 1.27 -8.24
CA THR A 162 3.33 0.17 -8.90
C THR A 162 1.87 0.50 -9.20
N GLU A 163 1.08 0.96 -8.23
CA GLU A 163 -0.33 1.30 -8.47
C GLU A 163 -0.46 2.41 -9.53
N THR A 164 0.26 3.53 -9.35
CA THR A 164 0.25 4.65 -10.29
C THR A 164 0.65 4.23 -11.70
N LEU A 165 1.71 3.42 -11.84
CA LEU A 165 2.15 2.93 -13.15
C LEU A 165 1.09 2.03 -13.80
N LEU A 166 0.50 1.10 -13.05
CA LEU A 166 -0.50 0.18 -13.59
C LEU A 166 -1.77 0.92 -14.05
N GLU A 167 -2.19 1.97 -13.34
CA GLU A 167 -3.32 2.83 -13.74
C GLU A 167 -3.01 3.62 -15.02
N MET A 168 -1.79 4.13 -15.15
CA MET A 168 -1.34 4.91 -16.30
C MET A 168 -1.02 4.07 -17.53
N ASP A 169 -0.68 2.79 -17.34
CA ASP A 169 -0.16 1.89 -18.37
C ASP A 169 -1.03 0.64 -18.58
N PRO A 170 -2.32 0.80 -18.94
CA PRO A 170 -3.25 -0.32 -19.08
C PRO A 170 -2.88 -1.25 -20.25
N ALA A 171 -2.16 -0.75 -21.26
CA ALA A 171 -1.67 -1.54 -22.39
C ALA A 171 -0.50 -2.47 -22.01
N GLY A 172 0.14 -2.24 -20.86
CA GLY A 172 1.20 -3.09 -20.38
C GLY A 172 2.56 -2.88 -21.05
N GLU A 173 2.82 -1.68 -21.58
CA GLU A 173 4.04 -1.38 -22.36
C GLU A 173 5.29 -1.39 -21.48
N VAL A 174 5.22 -0.83 -20.27
CA VAL A 174 6.38 -0.77 -19.36
C VAL A 174 6.64 -2.16 -18.77
N LEU A 175 7.83 -2.71 -19.02
CA LEU A 175 8.23 -4.04 -18.55
C LEU A 175 9.10 -3.97 -17.29
N TYR A 176 9.92 -2.92 -17.18
CA TYR A 176 10.86 -2.75 -16.08
C TYR A 176 10.85 -1.32 -15.53
N VAL A 177 11.20 -1.19 -14.25
CA VAL A 177 11.42 0.08 -13.57
C VAL A 177 12.83 0.12 -12.97
N ALA A 178 13.62 1.10 -13.36
CA ALA A 178 14.95 1.36 -12.82
C ALA A 178 14.89 2.52 -11.81
N PHE A 179 15.53 2.37 -10.65
CA PHE A 179 15.56 3.41 -9.60
C PHE A 179 16.76 3.24 -8.66
N PRO A 180 17.27 4.32 -8.06
CA PRO A 180 18.28 4.21 -7.00
C PRO A 180 17.63 3.67 -5.73
N ASP A 181 18.31 2.77 -5.01
CA ASP A 181 17.89 2.33 -3.68
C ASP A 181 18.45 3.25 -2.58
N LYS A 182 18.24 2.85 -1.32
CA LYS A 182 18.65 3.63 -0.15
C LYS A 182 20.17 3.64 0.09
N THR A 183 20.93 2.74 -0.54
CA THR A 183 22.39 2.69 -0.41
C THR A 183 23.10 3.45 -1.55
N GLY A 184 22.34 3.93 -2.53
CA GLY A 184 22.86 4.63 -3.71
C GLY A 184 23.17 3.69 -4.89
N GLN A 185 22.98 2.38 -4.71
CA GLN A 185 22.98 1.42 -5.82
C GLN A 185 21.68 1.54 -6.60
N TYR A 186 21.61 0.89 -7.76
CA TYR A 186 20.43 0.90 -8.61
C TYR A 186 19.76 -0.47 -8.68
N ARG A 187 18.44 -0.44 -8.82
CA ARG A 187 17.59 -1.63 -8.94
C ARG A 187 16.85 -1.59 -10.26
N LEU A 188 16.76 -2.75 -10.89
CA LEU A 188 15.88 -3.01 -12.02
C LEU A 188 14.80 -3.97 -11.55
N GLN A 189 13.57 -3.48 -11.43
CA GLN A 189 12.44 -4.27 -10.95
C GLN A 189 11.46 -4.55 -12.07
N VAL A 190 10.92 -5.77 -12.09
CA VAL A 190 9.91 -6.19 -13.07
C VAL A 190 8.56 -5.60 -12.72
N VAL A 191 7.83 -5.12 -13.74
CA VAL A 191 6.45 -4.65 -13.57
C VAL A 191 5.50 -5.86 -13.53
N PRO A 192 4.63 -5.97 -12.51
CA PRO A 192 3.63 -7.03 -12.46
C PRO A 192 2.51 -6.82 -13.50
N LYS A 193 1.80 -7.89 -13.86
CA LYS A 193 0.64 -7.80 -14.77
C LYS A 193 -0.56 -7.11 -14.14
N GLY A 194 -0.66 -7.12 -12.80
CA GLY A 194 -1.75 -6.46 -12.10
C GLY A 194 -1.42 -6.12 -10.65
N PRO A 195 -2.35 -5.45 -9.95
CA PRO A 195 -2.18 -5.09 -8.55
C PRO A 195 -2.08 -6.34 -7.66
N GLY A 196 -1.14 -6.34 -6.71
CA GLY A 196 -1.02 -7.39 -5.69
C GLY A 196 -0.59 -8.78 -6.19
N THR A 197 -0.20 -8.93 -7.45
CA THR A 197 0.31 -10.20 -8.01
C THR A 197 1.81 -10.17 -8.27
N PHE A 198 2.47 -11.32 -8.16
CA PHE A 198 3.87 -11.54 -8.56
C PHE A 198 4.00 -11.99 -10.02
N GLU A 199 2.89 -12.10 -10.75
CA GLU A 199 2.92 -12.46 -12.16
C GLU A 199 3.58 -11.33 -12.97
N ALA A 200 4.81 -11.56 -13.41
CA ALA A 200 5.62 -10.61 -14.17
C ALA A 200 5.06 -10.34 -15.58
N ARG A 201 5.15 -9.10 -16.06
CA ARG A 201 4.97 -8.79 -17.50
C ARG A 201 6.07 -9.43 -18.34
N LYS A 202 7.33 -9.28 -17.90
CA LYS A 202 8.49 -9.97 -18.47
C LYS A 202 9.53 -10.25 -17.38
N PRO A 203 9.77 -11.52 -16.98
CA PRO A 203 10.85 -11.86 -16.05
C PRO A 203 12.22 -11.40 -16.57
N LEU A 204 13.17 -11.19 -15.65
CA LEU A 204 14.57 -10.98 -16.02
C LEU A 204 15.16 -12.24 -16.69
N PRO A 205 16.28 -12.12 -17.44
CA PRO A 205 16.91 -13.24 -18.13
C PRO A 205 17.13 -14.47 -17.23
N HIS A 206 16.82 -15.65 -17.76
CA HIS A 206 16.93 -16.90 -17.01
C HIS A 206 18.37 -17.17 -16.53
N GLU A 207 19.36 -16.82 -17.34
CA GLU A 207 20.78 -17.05 -17.03
C GLU A 207 21.27 -16.24 -15.82
N TRP A 208 20.57 -15.15 -15.47
CA TRP A 208 20.90 -14.33 -14.31
C TRP A 208 20.34 -14.88 -13.00
N ALA A 209 19.42 -15.85 -13.05
CA ALA A 209 18.67 -16.29 -11.89
C ALA A 209 19.59 -16.77 -10.75
N GLY A 210 19.60 -16.02 -9.63
CA GLY A 210 20.37 -16.34 -8.43
C GLY A 210 21.88 -16.10 -8.56
N LYS A 211 22.30 -15.34 -9.57
CA LYS A 211 23.70 -14.98 -9.82
C LYS A 211 24.04 -13.66 -9.15
N GLU A 212 25.28 -13.54 -8.69
CA GLU A 212 25.81 -12.36 -8.01
C GLU A 212 27.31 -12.18 -8.31
N GLY A 213 27.81 -10.96 -8.11
CA GLY A 213 29.23 -10.62 -8.28
C GLY A 213 29.82 -11.07 -9.62
N GLU A 214 31.04 -11.60 -9.59
CA GLU A 214 31.80 -12.00 -10.79
C GLU A 214 31.03 -12.97 -11.70
N GLU A 215 30.21 -13.86 -11.13
CA GLU A 215 29.42 -14.80 -11.93
C GLU A 215 28.37 -14.07 -12.77
N LEU A 216 27.64 -13.12 -12.17
CA LEU A 216 26.66 -12.31 -12.90
C LEU A 216 27.33 -11.40 -13.92
N VAL A 217 28.43 -10.73 -13.54
CA VAL A 217 29.23 -9.88 -14.44
C VAL A 217 29.66 -10.67 -15.67
N SER A 218 30.11 -11.92 -15.51
CA SER A 218 30.52 -12.77 -16.63
C SER A 218 29.39 -13.14 -17.61
N ILE A 219 28.13 -13.10 -17.15
CA ILE A 219 26.94 -13.49 -17.92
C ILE A 219 26.33 -12.26 -18.62
N CYS A 220 26.17 -11.15 -17.90
CA CYS A 220 25.54 -9.94 -18.42
C CYS A 220 26.53 -8.90 -18.95
N GLY A 221 27.84 -9.12 -18.86
CA GLY A 221 28.85 -8.19 -19.37
C GLY A 221 28.90 -6.81 -18.68
N VAL A 222 28.09 -6.56 -17.65
CA VAL A 222 28.04 -5.30 -16.90
C VAL A 222 28.96 -5.40 -15.69
N GLU A 223 30.05 -4.62 -15.70
CA GLU A 223 31.15 -4.71 -14.71
C GLU A 223 30.71 -4.47 -13.26
N ASP A 224 29.71 -3.62 -13.05
CA ASP A 224 29.20 -3.24 -11.73
C ASP A 224 27.86 -3.93 -11.38
N ALA A 225 27.53 -5.03 -12.07
CA ALA A 225 26.38 -5.85 -11.73
C ALA A 225 26.56 -6.51 -10.35
N VAL A 226 25.56 -6.34 -9.48
CA VAL A 226 25.63 -6.80 -8.08
C VAL A 226 24.95 -8.15 -7.92
N PHE A 227 23.68 -8.27 -8.32
CA PHE A 227 22.92 -9.52 -8.19
C PHE A 227 21.68 -9.56 -9.10
N CYS A 228 21.13 -10.76 -9.29
CA CYS A 228 19.77 -10.98 -9.77
C CYS A 228 19.06 -12.03 -8.91
N HIS A 229 17.84 -11.72 -8.46
CA HIS A 229 17.07 -12.60 -7.59
C HIS A 229 16.73 -13.93 -8.31
N PRO A 230 16.77 -15.11 -7.64
CA PRO A 230 16.45 -16.40 -8.27
C PRO A 230 15.09 -16.46 -8.97
N ALA A 231 14.08 -15.79 -8.39
CA ALA A 231 12.74 -15.66 -8.99
C ALA A 231 12.64 -14.58 -10.10
N ARG A 232 13.75 -13.94 -10.48
CA ARG A 232 13.88 -13.05 -11.65
C ARG A 232 12.99 -11.80 -11.66
N PHE A 233 12.58 -11.32 -10.48
CA PHE A 233 11.75 -10.11 -10.35
C PHE A 233 12.54 -8.83 -10.06
N ILE A 234 13.82 -8.94 -9.67
CA ILE A 234 14.68 -7.81 -9.38
C ILE A 234 16.16 -8.15 -9.61
N ALA A 235 16.91 -7.19 -10.14
CA ALA A 235 18.36 -7.19 -10.23
C ALA A 235 18.92 -5.85 -9.74
N GLY A 236 20.23 -5.77 -9.54
CA GLY A 236 20.87 -4.50 -9.21
C GLY A 236 22.30 -4.36 -9.73
N ALA A 237 22.70 -3.10 -9.85
CA ALA A 237 24.02 -2.63 -10.27
C ALA A 237 24.46 -1.47 -9.37
N GLU A 238 25.75 -1.16 -9.31
CA GLU A 238 26.24 -0.05 -8.48
C GLU A 238 25.85 1.32 -9.06
N THR A 239 25.79 1.45 -10.37
CA THR A 239 25.57 2.73 -11.07
C THR A 239 24.30 2.75 -11.91
N LEU A 240 23.87 3.97 -12.27
CA LEU A 240 22.77 4.17 -13.23
C LEU A 240 23.12 3.57 -14.59
N ASP A 241 24.33 3.79 -15.09
CA ASP A 241 24.73 3.30 -16.40
C ASP A 241 24.75 1.76 -16.44
N GLY A 242 25.22 1.12 -15.37
CA GLY A 242 25.20 -0.33 -15.21
C GLY A 242 23.77 -0.89 -15.23
N ILE A 243 22.86 -0.30 -14.43
CA ILE A 243 21.47 -0.81 -14.39
C ILE A 243 20.73 -0.60 -15.71
N LEU A 244 21.04 0.47 -16.45
CA LEU A 244 20.45 0.74 -17.76
C LEU A 244 20.97 -0.24 -18.82
N GLN A 245 22.25 -0.59 -18.80
CA GLN A 245 22.80 -1.64 -19.65
C GLN A 245 22.12 -2.99 -19.37
N MET A 246 21.96 -3.36 -18.09
CA MET A 246 21.21 -4.56 -17.72
C MET A 246 19.74 -4.48 -18.21
N ALA A 247 19.11 -3.31 -18.14
CA ALA A 247 17.75 -3.16 -18.64
C ALA A 247 17.66 -3.37 -20.17
N GLU A 248 18.61 -2.85 -20.93
CA GLU A 248 18.70 -3.05 -22.38
C GLU A 248 18.87 -4.53 -22.74
N GLU A 249 19.75 -5.26 -22.04
CA GLU A 249 19.90 -6.70 -22.23
C GLU A 249 18.63 -7.47 -21.89
N ALA A 250 17.99 -7.14 -20.77
CA ALA A 250 16.74 -7.77 -20.35
C ALA A 250 15.60 -7.49 -21.35
N LEU A 251 15.55 -6.29 -21.94
CA LEU A 251 14.57 -5.94 -22.99
C LEU A 251 14.82 -6.69 -24.29
N ALA A 252 16.09 -6.87 -24.69
CA ALA A 252 16.46 -7.58 -25.91
C ALA A 252 16.32 -9.12 -25.78
N ALA A 253 16.47 -9.67 -24.58
CA ALA A 253 16.35 -11.11 -24.34
C ALA A 253 14.97 -11.65 -24.72
N GLU A 254 14.93 -12.85 -25.33
CA GLU A 254 13.66 -13.50 -25.62
C GLU A 254 12.89 -13.81 -24.32
N PRO A 255 11.55 -13.75 -24.33
CA PRO A 255 10.74 -14.18 -23.20
C PRO A 255 11.04 -15.66 -22.91
N SER A 256 11.73 -15.92 -21.81
CA SER A 256 11.92 -17.29 -21.32
C SER A 256 10.67 -17.71 -20.58
N ASN A 257 10.06 -18.83 -20.99
CA ASN A 257 8.92 -19.40 -20.29
C ASN A 257 9.28 -19.67 -18.81
N PRO A 258 8.29 -19.54 -17.90
CA PRO A 258 8.48 -19.77 -16.47
C PRO A 258 8.94 -21.18 -16.14
#